data_AF-A0AA35KM16-F1
#
_entry.id   AF-A0AA35KM16-F1
#
_cell.length_a   1.000
_cell.length_b   1.000
_cell.length_c   1.000
_cell.angle_alpha   90.00
_cell.angle_beta   90.00
_cell.angle_gamma   90.00
#
_symmetry.space_group_name_H-M   'P 1'
#
loop_
_entity.id
_entity.type
_entity.pdbx_description
1 polymer ?
#
loop_
_entity_poly.entity_id
_entity_poly.type
_entity_poly.pdbx_seq_one_letter_code
_entity_poly.pdbx_strand_id
1 'polypeptide(L)'
;MPVPGYLVAIALLCAQPVLTSEQPAGVVPFEEVWSRSYCRARETLVDILSEFPHEAEHIFKPPCVPLWRCAGCCGDESLECIAVETRTIDLQVVRVSPILGTTQQEEMKFVEHTRCSCRPRRKRLKGERSHRIGAKRRPREPSLTPFTPM
;
A
#
# COMPACT_ATOMS: atom_id res chain seq x y z
N MET A 1 -11.05 55.06 8.62
CA MET A 1 -10.44 55.42 7.33
C MET A 1 -9.08 54.74 7.25
N PRO A 2 -8.96 53.58 6.59
CA PRO A 2 -7.67 52.89 6.48
C PRO A 2 -6.69 53.77 5.71
N VAL A 3 -5.50 53.95 6.27
CA VAL A 3 -4.42 54.76 5.69
C VAL A 3 -4.07 54.20 4.31
N PRO A 4 -3.93 55.04 3.27
CA PRO A 4 -3.69 54.59 1.89
C PRO A 4 -2.46 53.69 1.76
N GLY A 5 -1.45 53.83 2.64
CA GLY A 5 -0.28 52.96 2.68
C GLY A 5 -0.55 51.51 3.14
N TYR A 6 -1.62 51.26 3.91
CA TYR A 6 -1.95 49.92 4.40
C TYR A 6 -2.54 49.02 3.30
N LEU A 7 -3.31 49.61 2.38
CA LEU A 7 -3.84 48.91 1.19
C LEU A 7 -2.73 48.54 0.21
N VAL A 8 -1.71 49.40 0.06
CA VAL A 8 -0.52 49.12 -0.78
C VAL A 8 0.30 47.97 -0.18
N ALA A 9 0.46 47.92 1.14
CA ALA A 9 1.15 46.82 1.81
C ALA A 9 0.43 45.47 1.66
N ILE A 10 -0.91 45.44 1.74
CA ILE A 10 -1.71 44.22 1.53
C ILE A 10 -1.60 43.74 0.06
N ALA A 11 -1.63 44.65 -0.91
CA ALA A 11 -1.46 44.29 -2.32
C ALA A 11 -0.07 43.68 -2.60
N LEU A 12 0.98 44.16 -1.94
CA LEU A 12 2.34 43.61 -2.04
C LEU A 12 2.49 42.25 -1.34
N LEU A 13 1.76 42.00 -0.25
CA LEU A 13 1.71 40.69 0.43
C LEU A 13 0.97 39.64 -0.42
N CYS A 14 -0.06 40.03 -1.17
CA CYS A 14 -0.78 39.14 -2.09
C CYS A 14 -0.06 38.92 -3.42
N ALA A 15 0.96 39.73 -3.73
CA ALA A 15 1.79 39.63 -4.93
C ALA A 15 3.07 38.82 -4.71
N GLN A 16 3.16 38.02 -3.63
CA GLN A 16 4.17 36.98 -3.56
C GLN A 16 3.98 36.09 -4.80
N PRO A 17 5.02 35.87 -5.62
CA PRO A 17 4.94 34.85 -6.64
C PRO A 17 4.59 33.56 -5.89
N VAL A 18 3.39 33.06 -6.12
CA VAL A 18 3.10 31.64 -5.90
C VAL A 18 4.27 30.96 -6.58
N LEU A 19 5.11 30.27 -5.80
CA LEU A 19 6.13 29.39 -6.36
C LEU A 19 5.34 28.24 -6.99
N THR A 20 4.66 28.52 -8.10
CA THR A 20 4.27 27.56 -9.08
C THR A 20 5.60 26.96 -9.48
N SER A 21 5.87 25.79 -8.91
CA SER A 21 6.86 24.88 -9.40
C SER A 21 6.44 24.49 -10.81
N GLU A 22 6.64 25.40 -11.78
CA GLU A 22 6.93 25.01 -13.15
C GLU A 22 8.23 24.21 -13.02
N GLN A 23 8.09 22.90 -12.81
CA GLN A 23 9.20 22.01 -13.07
C GLN A 23 9.40 22.10 -14.58
N PRO A 24 10.49 22.70 -15.09
CA PRO A 24 10.80 22.54 -16.50
C PRO A 24 10.85 21.03 -16.76
N ALA A 25 10.32 20.61 -17.91
CA ALA A 25 10.33 19.21 -18.36
C ALA A 25 11.77 18.74 -18.62
N GLY A 26 12.55 18.60 -17.55
CA GLY A 26 13.94 18.17 -17.53
C GLY A 26 14.04 16.74 -17.01
N VAL A 27 15.07 16.03 -17.48
CA VAL A 27 15.38 14.68 -17.00
C VAL A 27 15.83 14.76 -15.55
N VAL A 28 15.11 14.09 -14.65
CA VAL A 28 15.51 13.95 -13.24
C VAL A 28 16.79 13.11 -13.18
N PRO A 29 17.88 13.59 -12.55
CA PRO A 29 19.14 12.87 -12.52
C PRO A 29 19.02 11.55 -11.75
N PHE A 30 19.82 10.55 -12.14
CA PHE A 30 19.75 9.20 -11.55
C PHE A 30 19.88 9.20 -10.02
N GLU A 31 20.80 9.96 -9.45
CA GLU A 31 21.00 10.06 -8.00
C GLU A 31 19.75 10.58 -7.27
N GLU A 32 19.01 11.49 -7.90
CA GLU A 32 17.76 11.97 -7.34
C GLU A 32 16.67 10.88 -7.42
N VAL A 33 16.56 10.20 -8.56
CA VAL A 33 15.62 9.07 -8.70
C VAL A 33 15.93 7.99 -7.67
N TRP A 34 17.20 7.62 -7.51
CA TRP A 34 17.66 6.61 -6.56
C TRP A 34 17.37 7.03 -5.11
N SER A 35 17.79 8.22 -4.69
CA SER A 35 17.56 8.69 -3.33
C SER A 35 16.07 8.87 -3.00
N ARG A 36 15.27 9.34 -3.96
CA ARG A 36 13.82 9.47 -3.82
C ARG A 36 13.08 8.16 -3.92
N SER A 37 13.64 7.08 -4.46
CA SER A 37 13.00 5.75 -4.54
C SER A 37 13.50 4.78 -3.47
N TYR A 38 14.61 5.08 -2.79
CA TYR A 38 15.18 4.22 -1.76
C TYR A 38 14.22 3.96 -0.58
N CYS A 39 14.35 2.75 -0.01
CA CYS A 39 13.56 2.26 1.12
C CYS A 39 13.55 3.23 2.32
N ARG A 40 12.37 3.79 2.62
CA ARG A 40 12.14 4.65 3.79
C ARG A 40 10.67 4.65 4.19
N ALA A 41 10.37 5.22 5.36
CA ALA A 41 8.98 5.50 5.73
C ALA A 41 8.43 6.59 4.81
N ARG A 42 7.24 6.38 4.27
CA ARG A 42 6.52 7.33 3.41
C ARG A 42 5.05 7.33 3.79
N GLU A 43 4.43 8.50 3.73
CA GLU A 43 2.99 8.62 3.81
C GLU A 43 2.35 7.83 2.67
N THR A 44 1.49 6.88 3.03
CA THR A 44 0.79 5.98 2.13
C THR A 44 -0.66 5.89 2.57
N LEU A 45 -1.60 5.88 1.62
CA LEU A 45 -3.00 5.65 1.93
C LEU A 45 -3.24 4.15 2.11
N VAL A 46 -3.68 3.77 3.31
CA VAL A 46 -3.98 2.39 3.66
C VAL A 46 -5.47 2.24 3.88
N ASP A 47 -6.05 1.22 3.26
CA ASP A 47 -7.44 0.85 3.44
C ASP A 47 -7.70 0.29 4.85
N ILE A 48 -8.75 0.78 5.51
CA ILE A 48 -9.04 0.43 6.91
C ILE A 48 -9.40 -1.06 7.04
N LEU A 49 -10.15 -1.62 6.10
CA LEU A 49 -10.57 -3.02 6.15
C LEU A 49 -9.42 -4.00 5.94
N SER A 50 -8.36 -3.57 5.25
CA SER A 50 -7.12 -4.33 5.12
C SER A 50 -6.38 -4.47 6.45
N GLU A 51 -6.47 -3.46 7.33
CA GLU A 51 -5.87 -3.47 8.68
C GLU A 51 -6.79 -4.13 9.71
N PHE A 52 -8.11 -3.95 9.57
CA PHE A 52 -9.14 -4.47 10.47
C PHE A 52 -10.13 -5.37 9.72
N PRO A 53 -9.69 -6.55 9.25
CA PRO A 53 -10.55 -7.44 8.46
C PRO A 53 -11.75 -7.98 9.24
N HIS A 54 -11.70 -7.93 10.57
CA HIS A 54 -12.80 -8.32 11.44
C HIS A 54 -13.95 -7.29 11.48
N GLU A 55 -13.73 -6.05 11.01
CA GLU A 55 -14.76 -5.01 10.95
C GLU A 55 -15.43 -4.92 9.57
N ALA A 56 -15.34 -5.96 8.75
CA ALA A 56 -15.85 -5.99 7.37
C ALA A 56 -17.37 -5.77 7.24
N GLU A 57 -18.14 -5.85 8.33
CA GLU A 57 -19.57 -5.55 8.35
C GLU A 57 -19.89 -4.04 8.42
N HIS A 58 -18.87 -3.20 8.68
CA HIS A 58 -18.98 -1.74 8.78
C HIS A 58 -18.47 -1.03 7.53
N ILE A 59 -18.97 0.18 7.33
CA ILE A 59 -18.48 1.10 6.32
C ILE A 59 -17.77 2.25 7.05
N PHE A 60 -16.51 2.50 6.68
CA PHE A 60 -15.72 3.59 7.25
C PHE A 60 -15.70 4.83 6.37
N LYS A 61 -15.70 6.00 7.00
CA LYS A 61 -15.50 7.31 6.37
C LYS A 61 -14.37 8.06 7.08
N PRO A 62 -13.26 8.37 6.38
CA PRO A 62 -12.90 7.89 5.03
C PRO A 62 -12.68 6.36 5.02
N PRO A 63 -12.70 5.69 3.85
CA PRO A 63 -12.39 4.26 3.75
C PRO A 63 -10.88 3.95 3.87
N CYS A 64 -10.03 4.94 3.58
CA CYS A 64 -8.58 4.84 3.72
C CYS A 64 -8.02 6.00 4.55
N VAL A 65 -6.89 5.76 5.21
CA VAL A 65 -6.22 6.73 6.09
C VAL A 65 -4.76 6.93 5.68
N PRO A 66 -4.20 8.14 5.83
CA PRO A 66 -2.78 8.38 5.61
C PRO A 66 -1.95 7.82 6.77
N LEU A 67 -1.03 6.90 6.48
CA LEU A 67 -0.12 6.31 7.45
C LEU A 67 1.31 6.29 6.92
N TRP A 68 2.28 6.42 7.82
CA TRP A 68 3.67 6.16 7.46
C TRP A 68 3.91 4.65 7.31
N ARG A 69 4.24 4.21 6.09
CA ARG A 69 4.58 2.82 5.76
C ARG A 69 5.92 2.74 5.06
N CYS A 70 6.59 1.60 5.20
CA CYS A 70 7.86 1.37 4.52
C CYS A 70 7.58 1.14 3.05
N ALA A 71 8.15 1.98 2.21
CA ALA A 71 7.98 1.92 0.77
C ALA A 71 9.25 2.37 0.05
N GLY A 72 9.45 1.84 -1.14
CA GLY A 72 10.63 2.08 -1.97
C GLY A 72 11.26 0.78 -2.43
N CYS A 73 12.32 0.92 -3.22
CA CYS A 73 13.14 -0.19 -3.70
C CYS A 73 14.40 -0.35 -2.85
N CYS A 74 14.91 -1.57 -2.85
CA CYS A 74 16.26 -1.88 -2.42
C CYS A 74 17.12 -2.05 -3.68
N GLY A 75 18.44 -1.85 -3.57
CA GLY A 75 19.34 -1.97 -4.72
C GLY A 75 19.55 -3.40 -5.23
N ASP A 76 19.00 -4.40 -4.53
CA ASP A 76 19.09 -5.81 -4.86
C ASP A 76 17.71 -6.46 -4.68
N GLU A 77 17.27 -7.25 -5.64
CA GLU A 77 15.96 -7.94 -5.66
C GLU A 77 15.83 -9.01 -4.56
N SER A 78 16.97 -9.52 -4.07
CA SER A 78 17.03 -10.45 -2.94
C SER A 78 16.70 -9.78 -1.60
N LEU A 79 16.64 -8.43 -1.57
CA LEU A 79 16.28 -7.65 -0.40
C LEU A 79 14.81 -7.20 -0.46
N GLU A 80 14.26 -6.96 0.73
CA GLU A 80 12.92 -6.43 0.93
C GLU A 80 12.96 -5.26 1.91
N CYS A 81 12.21 -4.20 1.58
CA CYS A 81 12.08 -3.02 2.44
C CYS A 81 11.08 -3.33 3.56
N ILE A 82 11.57 -3.48 4.80
CA ILE A 82 10.74 -3.81 5.95
C ILE A 82 10.87 -2.77 7.07
N ALA A 83 9.84 -2.69 7.92
CA ALA A 83 9.90 -1.90 9.15
C ALA A 83 10.87 -2.54 10.14
N VAL A 84 11.73 -1.72 10.75
CA VAL A 84 12.57 -2.12 11.88
C VAL A 84 12.10 -1.49 13.18
N GLU A 85 11.37 -0.37 13.10
CA GLU A 85 10.71 0.28 14.22
C GLU A 85 9.32 0.76 13.79
N THR A 86 8.38 0.66 14.72
CA THR A 86 6.99 1.05 14.53
C THR A 86 6.49 1.83 15.73
N ARG A 87 5.39 2.57 15.53
CA ARG A 87 4.61 3.20 16.59
C ARG A 87 3.13 3.01 16.31
N THR A 88 2.32 3.13 17.34
CA THR A 88 0.87 3.18 17.21
C THR A 88 0.42 4.63 17.29
N ILE A 89 -0.52 5.00 16.42
CA ILE A 89 -1.20 6.30 16.46
C ILE A 89 -2.70 6.07 16.51
N ASP A 90 -3.43 7.03 17.06
CA ASP A 90 -4.88 7.00 17.11
C ASP A 90 -5.41 7.97 16.05
N LEU A 91 -6.26 7.47 15.16
CA LEU A 91 -6.91 8.25 14.11
C LEU A 91 -8.42 8.22 14.30
N GLN A 92 -9.06 9.35 14.06
CA GLN A 92 -10.50 9.46 14.14
C GLN A 92 -11.15 9.12 12.82
N VAL A 93 -12.12 8.21 12.85
CA VAL A 93 -12.90 7.80 11.68
C VAL A 93 -14.38 7.76 12.02
N VAL A 94 -15.22 7.80 11.00
CA VAL A 94 -16.66 7.56 11.16
C VAL A 94 -16.99 6.15 10.73
N ARG A 95 -17.57 5.39 11.66
CA ARG A 95 -18.03 4.02 11.48
C ARG A 95 -19.54 4.02 11.25
N VAL A 96 -19.97 3.44 10.15
CA VAL A 96 -21.38 3.28 9.78
C VAL A 96 -21.73 1.81 9.84
N SER A 97 -22.74 1.44 10.62
CA SER A 97 -23.32 0.09 10.63
C SER A 97 -24.58 0.06 9.77
N PRO A 98 -24.56 -0.57 8.58
CA PRO A 98 -25.74 -0.64 7.72
C PRO A 98 -26.87 -1.47 8.34
N ILE A 99 -26.50 -2.47 9.16
CA ILE A 99 -27.44 -3.39 9.81
C ILE A 99 -28.21 -2.65 10.92
N LEU A 100 -27.50 -1.87 11.74
CA LEU A 100 -28.09 -1.15 12.87
C LEU A 100 -28.58 0.26 12.48
N GLY A 101 -28.22 0.75 11.30
CA GLY A 101 -28.51 2.13 10.86
C GLY A 101 -27.80 3.20 11.69
N THR A 102 -26.72 2.85 12.39
CA THR A 102 -25.99 3.76 13.27
C THR A 102 -24.76 4.34 12.59
N THR A 103 -24.43 5.59 12.92
CA THR A 103 -23.21 6.28 12.48
C THR A 103 -22.54 6.87 13.72
N GLN A 104 -21.27 6.54 13.94
CA GLN A 104 -20.52 6.96 15.13
C GLN A 104 -19.11 7.38 14.75
N GLN A 105 -18.60 8.40 15.42
CA GLN A 105 -17.22 8.84 15.30
C GLN A 105 -16.40 8.15 16.39
N GLU A 106 -15.32 7.47 16.01
CA GLU A 106 -14.52 6.64 16.90
C GLU A 106 -13.03 6.81 16.62
N GLU A 107 -12.21 6.60 17.65
CA GLU A 107 -10.76 6.57 17.55
C GLU A 107 -10.28 5.13 17.33
N MET A 108 -9.56 4.91 16.23
CA MET A 108 -8.98 3.62 15.88
C MET A 108 -7.46 3.68 15.93
N LYS A 109 -6.83 2.59 16.38
CA LYS A 109 -5.38 2.49 16.60
C LYS A 109 -4.67 1.93 15.37
N PHE A 110 -3.91 2.73 14.64
CA PHE A 110 -3.15 2.28 13.48
C PHE A 110 -1.67 2.13 13.77
N VAL A 111 -1.00 1.19 13.07
CA VAL A 111 0.46 1.03 13.14
C VAL A 111 1.13 1.82 12.03
N GLU A 112 2.10 2.64 12.42
CA GLU A 112 3.02 3.37 11.55
C GLU A 112 4.43 2.82 11.64
N HIS A 113 5.16 2.90 10.53
CA HIS A 113 6.57 2.56 10.46
C HIS A 113 7.39 3.84 10.63
N THR A 114 8.24 3.89 11.66
CA THR A 114 9.10 5.04 11.96
C THR A 114 10.49 4.89 11.35
N ARG A 115 10.97 3.65 11.20
CA ARG A 115 12.26 3.36 10.56
C ARG A 115 12.18 2.10 9.70
N CYS A 116 12.79 2.16 8.53
CA CYS A 116 12.79 1.09 7.52
C CYS A 116 14.22 0.65 7.18
N SER A 117 14.37 -0.60 6.75
CA SER A 117 15.65 -1.16 6.32
C SER A 117 15.44 -2.21 5.23
N CYS A 118 16.37 -2.27 4.28
CA CYS A 118 16.47 -3.40 3.36
C CYS A 118 17.03 -4.62 4.10
N ARG A 119 16.31 -5.74 4.07
CA ARG A 119 16.71 -7.02 4.69
C ARG A 119 16.55 -8.18 3.71
N PRO A 120 17.35 -9.25 3.81
CA PRO A 120 17.21 -10.41 2.94
C PRO A 120 15.80 -11.02 3.01
N ARG A 121 15.21 -11.31 1.84
CA ARG A 121 13.93 -12.01 1.74
C ARG A 121 14.04 -13.39 2.40
N ARG A 122 13.12 -13.69 3.32
CA ARG A 122 12.99 -15.06 3.83
C ARG A 122 12.49 -15.93 2.67
N LYS A 123 13.27 -16.94 2.28
CA LYS A 123 12.82 -17.95 1.33
C LYS A 123 11.58 -18.62 1.93
N ARG A 124 10.39 -18.39 1.36
CA ARG A 124 9.22 -19.22 1.67
C ARG A 124 9.62 -20.65 1.30
N LEU A 125 9.85 -21.50 2.30
CA LEU A 125 9.90 -22.94 2.09
C LEU A 125 8.57 -23.30 1.44
N LYS A 126 8.62 -23.64 0.16
CA LYS A 126 7.48 -24.06 -0.63
C LYS A 126 6.98 -25.34 0.02
N GLY A 127 5.92 -25.22 0.83
CA GLY A 127 5.25 -26.35 1.46
C GLY A 127 5.06 -27.45 0.42
N GLU A 128 5.55 -28.64 0.78
CA GLU A 128 5.63 -29.80 -0.08
C GLU A 128 4.33 -29.99 -0.87
N ARG A 129 4.47 -29.93 -2.19
CA ARG A 129 3.46 -30.46 -3.10
C ARG A 129 3.18 -31.89 -2.67
N SER A 130 1.94 -32.13 -2.28
CA SER A 130 1.30 -33.44 -2.16
C SER A 130 1.79 -34.39 -3.26
N HIS A 131 2.79 -35.21 -2.96
CA HIS A 131 3.06 -36.43 -3.70
C HIS A 131 2.00 -37.42 -3.26
N ARG A 132 0.86 -37.41 -3.96
CA ARG A 132 -0.06 -38.54 -3.97
C ARG A 132 0.75 -39.76 -4.42
N ILE A 133 1.13 -40.59 -3.47
CA ILE A 133 1.71 -41.90 -3.70
C ILE A 133 0.77 -42.64 -4.65
N GLY A 134 1.32 -43.06 -5.79
CA GLY A 134 0.57 -43.58 -6.92
C GLY A 134 -0.29 -44.78 -6.55
N ALA A 135 -1.60 -44.60 -6.65
CA ALA A 135 -2.52 -45.73 -6.84
C ALA A 135 -2.27 -46.29 -8.26
N LYS A 136 -1.54 -47.40 -8.33
CA LYS A 136 -1.27 -48.18 -9.55
C LYS A 136 -2.58 -48.40 -10.32
N ARG A 137 -2.77 -47.72 -11.45
CA ARG A 137 -3.76 -48.12 -12.45
C ARG A 137 -3.15 -49.28 -13.25
N ARG A 138 -3.75 -50.47 -13.15
CA ARG A 138 -3.37 -51.65 -13.94
C ARG A 138 -3.55 -51.33 -15.44
N PRO A 139 -2.61 -51.68 -16.33
CA PRO A 139 -2.83 -51.58 -17.77
C PRO A 139 -4.00 -52.48 -18.18
N ARG A 140 -4.96 -51.93 -18.93
CA ARG A 140 -6.05 -52.69 -19.55
C ARG A 140 -5.54 -53.14 -20.92
N GLU A 141 -5.46 -54.45 -21.11
CA GLU A 141 -5.01 -55.11 -22.34
C GLU A 141 -5.95 -54.74 -23.51
N PRO A 142 -5.44 -54.34 -24.69
CA PRO A 142 -6.29 -54.07 -25.85
C PRO A 142 -6.77 -55.38 -26.47
N SER A 143 -8.07 -55.66 -26.38
CA SER A 143 -8.71 -56.73 -27.15
C SER A 143 -8.75 -56.34 -28.63
N LEU A 144 -7.99 -57.07 -29.45
CA LEU A 144 -8.09 -57.04 -30.90
C LEU A 144 -9.45 -57.59 -31.33
N THR A 145 -10.26 -56.78 -32.01
CA THR A 145 -11.33 -57.29 -32.90
C THR A 145 -11.31 -56.50 -34.21
N PRO A 146 -11.34 -57.16 -35.38
CA PRO A 146 -11.13 -56.52 -36.68
C PRO A 146 -12.43 -56.31 -37.50
N PHE A 147 -12.29 -55.50 -38.57
CA PHE A 147 -13.17 -55.31 -39.75
C PHE A 147 -14.44 -54.45 -39.51
N THR A 148 -14.91 -53.53 -40.37
CA THR A 148 -14.64 -53.15 -41.78
C THR A 148 -15.39 -51.82 -42.08
N PRO A 149 -15.20 -51.17 -43.25
CA PRO A 149 -15.45 -49.74 -43.50
C PRO A 149 -16.81 -49.38 -44.14
N MET A 150 -17.14 -48.08 -44.09
CA MET A 150 -17.69 -47.29 -45.21
C MET A 150 -16.91 -45.99 -45.32
#